data_AF-A0A0F9D7I5-F1
#
_entry.id   AF-A0A0F9D7I5-F1
#
_cell.length_a   1.000
_cell.length_b   1.000
_cell.length_c   1.000
_cell.angle_alpha   90.00
_cell.angle_beta   90.00
_cell.angle_gamma   90.00
#
_symmetry.space_group_name_H-M   'P 1'
#
loop_
_entity.id
_entity.type
_entity.pdbx_description
1 polymer ?
#
loop_
_entity_poly.entity_id
_entity_poly.type
_entity_poly.pdbx_seq_one_letter_code
_entity_poly.pdbx_strand_id
1 'polypeptide(L)'
;MLITTIYLMKSTNPKYVAARKMLVQDAIDELTQVQNFSNFYQRSFYQIAKYGLQLKARGEKLFASDNWSYPQCKDELIEKIRKFLEKHLK
;
A
#
# COMPACT_ATOMS: atom_id res chain seq x y z
N MET A 1 17.25 -25.33 18.30
CA MET A 1 17.36 -24.21 17.36
C MET A 1 16.52 -24.52 16.12
N LEU A 2 15.23 -24.21 16.12
CA LEU A 2 14.31 -24.38 14.99
C LEU A 2 13.17 -23.35 15.09
N ILE A 3 13.49 -22.06 15.03
CA ILE A 3 12.47 -20.99 15.04
C ILE A 3 12.78 -19.99 13.92
N THR A 4 12.71 -20.40 12.65
CA THR A 4 12.77 -19.40 11.56
C THR A 4 12.24 -19.85 10.20
N THR A 5 11.36 -20.86 10.13
CA THR A 5 10.70 -21.21 8.86
C THR A 5 9.22 -20.85 8.85
N ILE A 6 8.86 -19.73 9.50
CA ILE A 6 7.62 -18.99 9.16
C ILE A 6 8.00 -17.96 8.09
N TYR A 7 8.68 -18.42 7.04
CA TYR A 7 8.76 -17.64 5.81
C TYR A 7 7.36 -17.71 5.21
N LEU A 8 6.65 -16.60 5.33
CA LEU A 8 5.31 -16.36 4.83
C LEU A 8 5.18 -16.80 3.37
N MET A 9 4.68 -18.02 3.15
CA MET A 9 4.27 -18.47 1.82
C MET A 9 3.13 -17.56 1.34
N LYS A 10 3.43 -16.65 0.39
CA LYS A 10 2.39 -16.02 -0.43
C LYS A 10 1.57 -17.15 -1.05
N SER A 11 0.24 -17.10 -0.90
CA SER A 11 -0.65 -18.10 -1.51
C SER A 11 -0.39 -18.15 -3.01
N THR A 12 -0.01 -19.32 -3.52
CA THR A 12 0.17 -19.60 -4.96
C THR A 12 -1.15 -19.99 -5.62
N ASN A 13 -2.22 -20.16 -4.84
CA ASN A 13 -3.53 -20.49 -5.37
C ASN A 13 -4.09 -19.29 -6.17
N PRO A 14 -4.42 -19.48 -7.48
CA PRO A 14 -4.79 -18.39 -8.38
C PRO A 14 -5.95 -17.52 -7.91
N LYS A 15 -6.92 -18.10 -7.18
CA LYS A 15 -8.10 -17.36 -6.68
C LYS A 15 -7.70 -16.29 -5.66
N TYR A 16 -6.81 -16.63 -4.73
CA TYR A 16 -6.32 -15.69 -3.71
C TYR A 16 -5.40 -14.63 -4.33
N VAL A 17 -4.59 -15.02 -5.33
CA VAL A 17 -3.76 -14.08 -6.08
C VAL A 17 -4.62 -13.05 -6.82
N ALA A 18 -5.71 -13.49 -7.45
CA ALA A 18 -6.66 -12.60 -8.14
C ALA A 18 -7.37 -11.66 -7.15
N ALA A 19 -7.91 -12.19 -6.05
CA ALA A 19 -8.56 -11.39 -5.01
C ALA A 19 -7.60 -10.34 -4.44
N ARG A 20 -6.33 -10.69 -4.19
CA ARG A 20 -5.31 -9.75 -3.74
C ARG A 20 -5.05 -8.64 -4.76
N LYS A 21 -4.92 -8.98 -6.04
CA LYS A 21 -4.73 -7.97 -7.10
C LYS A 21 -5.92 -7.01 -7.17
N MET A 22 -7.14 -7.51 -7.00
CA MET A 22 -8.35 -6.66 -6.95
C MET A 22 -8.30 -5.70 -5.77
N LEU A 23 -7.95 -6.15 -4.56
CA LEU A 23 -7.83 -5.26 -3.39
C LEU A 23 -6.79 -4.16 -3.57
N VAL A 24 -5.64 -4.48 -4.18
CA VAL A 24 -4.63 -3.48 -4.52
C VAL A 24 -5.20 -2.49 -5.53
N GLN A 25 -5.81 -2.99 -6.61
CA GLN A 25 -6.35 -2.15 -7.67
C GLN A 25 -7.45 -1.21 -7.13
N ASP A 26 -8.39 -1.71 -6.34
CA ASP A 26 -9.46 -0.93 -5.72
C ASP A 26 -8.90 0.22 -4.87
N ALA A 27 -7.86 -0.06 -4.06
CA ALA A 27 -7.20 0.96 -3.26
C ALA A 27 -6.52 2.04 -4.12
N ILE A 28 -5.88 1.63 -5.22
CA ILE A 28 -5.21 2.55 -6.13
C ILE A 28 -6.22 3.38 -6.94
N ASP A 29 -7.32 2.78 -7.37
CA ASP A 29 -8.39 3.46 -8.09
C ASP A 29 -8.99 4.55 -7.19
N GLU A 30 -9.28 4.24 -5.92
CA GLU A 30 -9.78 5.25 -4.97
C GLU A 30 -8.80 6.41 -4.80
N LEU A 31 -7.49 6.15 -4.69
CA LEU A 31 -6.47 7.19 -4.54
C LEU A 31 -6.28 8.03 -5.81
N THR A 32 -6.43 7.43 -6.98
CA THR A 32 -6.32 8.12 -8.27
C THR A 32 -7.44 9.17 -8.40
N GLN A 33 -8.65 8.83 -7.95
CA GLN A 33 -9.83 9.71 -7.98
C GLN A 33 -9.74 10.91 -7.03
N VAL A 34 -8.78 10.95 -6.09
CA VAL A 34 -8.63 12.08 -5.16
C VAL A 34 -8.08 13.30 -5.90
N GLN A 35 -8.94 14.24 -6.25
CA GLN A 35 -8.54 15.47 -6.98
C GLN A 35 -7.78 16.46 -6.10
N ASN A 36 -8.18 16.59 -4.83
CA ASN A 36 -7.55 17.52 -3.89
C ASN A 36 -6.31 16.87 -3.25
N PHE A 37 -5.12 17.36 -3.59
CA PHE A 37 -3.86 16.83 -3.07
C PHE A 37 -3.72 16.98 -1.55
N SER A 38 -4.29 18.02 -0.93
CA SER A 38 -4.30 18.17 0.53
C SER A 38 -5.02 17.00 1.22
N ASN A 39 -6.01 16.40 0.54
CA ASN A 39 -6.73 15.22 1.03
C ASN A 39 -6.03 13.90 0.66
N PHE A 40 -5.10 13.92 -0.31
CA PHE A 40 -4.44 12.73 -0.83
C PHE A 40 -3.66 12.00 0.26
N TYR A 41 -2.85 12.72 1.05
CA TYR A 41 -2.09 12.13 2.16
C TYR A 41 -2.99 11.37 3.15
N GLN A 42 -4.07 12.01 3.60
CA GLN A 42 -5.00 11.43 4.56
C GLN A 42 -5.70 10.19 3.98
N ARG A 43 -6.12 10.26 2.71
CA ARG A 43 -6.74 9.13 2.00
C ARG A 43 -5.77 7.97 1.82
N SER A 44 -4.52 8.23 1.45
CA SER A 44 -3.47 7.22 1.37
C SER A 44 -3.23 6.56 2.72
N PHE A 45 -3.14 7.32 3.81
CA PHE A 45 -3.01 6.77 5.15
C PHE A 45 -4.19 5.87 5.53
N TYR A 46 -5.42 6.30 5.24
CA TYR A 46 -6.61 5.49 5.52
C TYR A 46 -6.67 4.20 4.71
N GLN A 47 -6.28 4.22 3.44
CA GLN A 47 -6.20 2.99 2.65
C GLN A 47 -5.19 2.00 3.25
N ILE A 48 -4.02 2.48 3.69
CA ILE A 48 -3.05 1.63 4.37
C ILE A 48 -3.58 1.10 5.71
N ALA A 49 -4.24 1.94 6.50
CA ALA A 49 -4.79 1.56 7.81
C ALA A 49 -5.96 0.58 7.70
N LYS A 50 -6.78 0.67 6.64
CA LYS A 50 -7.89 -0.27 6.34
C LYS A 50 -7.41 -1.72 6.28
N TYR A 51 -6.16 -1.95 5.86
CA TYR A 51 -5.54 -3.27 5.80
C TYR A 51 -4.69 -3.63 7.04
N GLY A 52 -4.70 -2.81 8.09
CA GLY A 52 -3.88 -3.01 9.29
C GLY A 52 -2.38 -2.83 9.06
N LEU A 53 -1.98 -2.10 8.01
CA LEU A 53 -0.59 -1.99 7.58
C LEU A 53 0.12 -0.73 8.09
N GLN A 54 -0.52 0.11 8.91
CA GLN A 54 0.00 1.40 9.37
C GLN A 54 1.35 1.29 10.10
N LEU A 55 1.55 0.24 10.93
CA LEU A 55 2.82 0.02 11.62
C LEU A 55 3.94 -0.36 10.65
N LYS A 56 3.64 -1.17 9.64
CA LYS A 56 4.61 -1.53 8.60
C LYS A 56 4.95 -0.34 7.71
N ALA A 57 3.97 0.47 7.35
CA ALA A 57 4.18 1.68 6.56
C ALA A 57 5.06 2.68 7.31
N ARG A 58 4.89 2.79 8.64
CA ARG A 58 5.79 3.58 9.50
C ARG A 58 7.22 3.00 9.51
N GLY A 59 7.36 1.68 9.67
CA GLY A 59 8.66 1.01 9.66
C GLY A 59 9.41 1.16 8.32
N GLU A 60 8.69 1.14 7.20
CA GLU A 60 9.24 1.35 5.85
C GLU A 60 9.29 2.82 5.43
N LYS A 61 8.94 3.75 6.33
CA LYS A 61 8.96 5.20 6.09
C LYS A 61 8.16 5.63 4.85
N LEU A 62 7.07 4.92 4.54
CA LEU A 62 6.23 5.16 3.34
C LEU A 62 5.75 6.62 3.25
N PHE A 63 5.43 7.21 4.41
CA PHE A 63 4.90 8.57 4.53
C PHE A 63 5.95 9.64 4.89
N ALA A 64 7.24 9.29 4.95
CA ALA A 64 8.27 10.20 5.49
C ALA A 64 8.99 11.06 4.43
N SER A 65 8.65 10.91 3.16
CA SER A 65 9.30 11.63 2.05
C SER A 65 8.72 13.04 1.88
N ASP A 66 9.56 14.00 1.51
CA ASP A 66 9.10 15.37 1.19
C ASP A 66 8.13 15.42 0.00
N ASN A 67 8.12 14.38 -0.84
CA ASN A 67 7.22 14.22 -1.99
C ASN A 67 5.74 14.37 -1.61
N TRP A 68 5.36 14.07 -0.36
CA TRP A 68 3.99 14.24 0.14
C TRP A 68 3.52 15.69 0.23
N SER A 69 4.42 16.66 0.09
CA SER A 69 4.11 18.10 0.05
C SER A 69 3.91 18.63 -1.37
N TYR A 70 4.17 17.80 -2.39
CA TYR A 70 4.28 18.24 -3.78
C TYR A 70 3.25 17.54 -4.68
N PRO A 71 2.22 18.24 -5.19
CA PRO A 71 1.20 17.64 -6.05
C PRO A 71 1.73 16.93 -7.29
N GLN A 72 2.83 17.43 -7.87
CA GLN A 72 3.51 16.83 -9.03
C GLN A 72 4.08 15.43 -8.73
N CYS A 73 4.26 15.06 -7.47
CA CYS A 73 4.73 13.74 -7.07
C CYS A 73 3.59 12.73 -6.89
N LYS A 74 2.32 13.11 -7.12
CA LYS A 74 1.15 12.24 -6.84
C LYS A 74 1.29 10.87 -7.51
N ASP A 75 1.65 10.80 -8.78
CA ASP A 75 1.76 9.52 -9.50
C ASP A 75 2.89 8.64 -8.95
N GLU A 76 4.03 9.24 -8.60
CA GLU A 76 5.13 8.53 -7.94
C GLU A 76 4.71 7.97 -6.57
N LEU A 77 3.94 8.74 -5.81
CA LEU A 77 3.41 8.32 -4.51
C LEU A 77 2.38 7.18 -4.66
N ILE A 78 1.50 7.24 -5.65
CA ILE A 78 0.56 6.16 -5.99
C ILE A 78 1.34 4.88 -6.29
N GLU A 79 2.39 4.94 -7.09
CA GLU A 79 3.22 3.78 -7.41
C GLU A 79 3.99 3.24 -6.20
N LYS A 80 4.46 4.09 -5.29
CA LYS A 80 5.03 3.66 -4.00
C LYS A 80 4.01 2.91 -3.15
N ILE A 81 2.77 3.40 -3.08
CA ILE A 81 1.67 2.74 -2.36
C ILE A 81 1.33 1.40 -3.00
N ARG A 82 1.24 1.33 -4.34
CA ARG A 82 0.96 0.08 -5.08
C ARG A 82 1.97 -1.00 -4.71
N LYS A 83 3.27 -0.69 -4.84
CA LYS A 83 4.36 -1.62 -4.50
C LYS A 83 4.31 -2.04 -3.03
N PHE A 84 4.00 -1.11 -2.12
CA PHE A 84 3.86 -1.42 -0.70
C PHE A 84 2.71 -2.40 -0.45
N LEU A 85 1.54 -2.18 -1.04
CA LEU A 85 0.38 -3.06 -0.89
C LEU A 85 0.64 -4.46 -1.49
N GLU A 86 1.23 -4.55 -2.68
CA GLU A 86 1.59 -5.84 -3.31
C GLU A 86 2.63 -6.65 -2.50
N LYS A 87 3.48 -5.94 -1.76
CA LYS A 87 4.46 -6.55 -0.86
C LYS A 87 3.79 -7.14 0.39
N HIS A 88 2.82 -6.44 0.98
CA HIS A 88 2.31 -6.73 2.32
C HIS A 88 0.95 -7.41 2.39
N LEU A 89 0.10 -7.26 1.39
CA LEU A 89 -1.10 -8.06 1.24
C LEU A 89 -0.68 -9.46 0.77
N LYS A 90 -1.24 -10.50 1.40
CA LYS A 90 -0.93 -11.92 1.13
C LYS A 90 -2.07 -12.60 0.43
#